data_AF-A0A9Q3KR77-F1
#
_entry.id   AF-A0A9Q3KR77-F1
#
_cell.length_a   1.000
_cell.length_b   1.000
_cell.length_c   1.000
_cell.angle_alpha   90.00
_cell.angle_beta   90.00
_cell.angle_gamma   90.00
#
_symmetry.space_group_name_H-M   'P 1'
#
loop_
_entity.id
_entity.type
_entity.pdbx_description
1 polymer ?
#
loop_
_entity_poly.entity_id
_entity_poly.type
_entity_poly.pdbx_seq_one_letter_code
_entity_poly.pdbx_strand_id
1 'polypeptide(L)'
;MCGELRALNNYTKADRYPIARIPHALDKLAKAKYIAKMGCMKGFHQNGVEPNSMKLLIIICHMSIYEYTRMPFGIKNAPAHFQRMMDTIFQEEILEGWMVVYINDIIIYSETWEDHVHYIDRVIRKCTPINLKILLKKCNFGQQELLALGHKVSGLILAIDQKNIAAVLQKPVPKSIKEMQSFLGFASYYRNHNKNVSHITSSLYRLCSKDVVFEITKERRDAYERIKYELTNAPVLILPYFELPFKLYIDEACSQDLVAALHQRQIVDGEPREGVICYISRQLKNSEARYGPPKLSVYV
;
A
#
# COMPACT_ATOMS: atom_id res chain seq x y z
N MET A 1 -3.28 -16.37 -20.95
CA MET A 1 -2.82 -15.62 -22.13
C MET A 1 -2.66 -14.16 -21.74
N CYS A 2 -1.48 -13.59 -21.95
CA CYS A 2 -1.14 -12.20 -21.58
C CYS A 2 -0.84 -11.45 -22.88
N GLY A 3 -1.57 -10.37 -23.17
CA GLY A 3 -1.34 -9.54 -24.35
C GLY A 3 -0.30 -8.45 -24.07
N GLU A 4 0.46 -8.06 -25.10
CA GLU A 4 1.38 -6.92 -25.02
C GLU A 4 0.62 -5.61 -25.26
N LEU A 5 0.19 -4.96 -24.18
CA LEU A 5 -0.68 -3.77 -24.22
C LEU A 5 0.06 -2.45 -23.91
N ARG A 6 1.41 -2.46 -23.82
CA ARG A 6 2.19 -1.25 -23.52
C ARG A 6 1.96 -0.13 -24.54
N ALA A 7 1.89 -0.46 -25.84
CA ALA A 7 1.63 0.51 -26.89
C ALA A 7 0.25 1.17 -26.70
N LEU A 8 -0.81 0.36 -26.52
CA LEU A 8 -2.16 0.86 -26.26
C LEU A 8 -2.20 1.78 -25.02
N ASN A 9 -1.51 1.39 -23.95
CA ASN A 9 -1.47 2.16 -22.71
C ASN A 9 -0.85 3.57 -22.89
N ASN A 10 0.01 3.77 -23.89
CA ASN A 10 0.60 5.08 -24.19
C ASN A 10 -0.41 6.03 -24.85
N TYR A 11 -1.32 5.50 -25.66
CA TYR A 11 -2.37 6.27 -26.34
C TYR A 11 -3.68 6.37 -25.54
N THR A 12 -3.82 5.58 -24.48
CA THR A 12 -5.00 5.60 -23.61
C THR A 12 -4.90 6.74 -22.59
N LYS A 13 -5.92 7.61 -22.55
CA LYS A 13 -6.05 8.65 -21.52
C LYS A 13 -6.12 8.01 -20.14
N ALA A 14 -5.25 8.46 -19.23
CA ALA A 14 -5.19 7.93 -17.87
C ALA A 14 -6.46 8.30 -17.10
N ASP A 15 -7.12 7.29 -16.54
CA ASP A 15 -8.22 7.45 -15.58
C ASP A 15 -7.63 7.75 -14.20
N ARG A 16 -7.88 8.96 -13.68
CA ARG A 16 -7.33 9.46 -12.42
C ARG A 16 -8.32 9.28 -11.26
N TYR A 17 -8.96 8.11 -11.19
CA TYR A 17 -9.84 7.80 -10.07
C TYR A 17 -9.03 7.73 -8.76
N PRO A 18 -9.52 8.35 -7.66
CA PRO A 18 -8.80 8.32 -6.39
C PRO A 18 -8.82 6.91 -5.80
N ILE A 19 -7.64 6.30 -5.67
CA ILE A 19 -7.45 5.04 -4.95
C ILE A 19 -6.80 5.38 -3.61
N ALA A 20 -7.42 4.97 -2.51
CA ALA A 20 -6.90 5.22 -1.17
C ALA A 20 -5.48 4.64 -1.02
N ARG A 21 -4.63 5.33 -0.26
CA ARG A 21 -3.34 4.76 0.12
C ARG A 21 -3.57 3.63 1.11
N ILE A 22 -2.83 2.54 0.92
CA ILE A 22 -2.98 1.32 1.72
C ILE A 22 -2.93 1.61 3.24
N PRO A 23 -1.97 2.38 3.79
CA PRO A 23 -1.95 2.70 5.21
C PRO A 23 -3.27 3.32 5.71
N HIS A 24 -3.81 4.31 4.99
CA HIS A 24 -5.08 4.95 5.37
C HIS A 24 -6.27 3.99 5.31
N ALA A 25 -6.23 3.02 4.38
CA ALA A 25 -7.24 1.99 4.29
C ALA A 25 -7.17 1.03 5.49
N LEU A 26 -5.96 0.76 6.01
CA LEU A 26 -5.73 -0.12 7.15
C LEU A 26 -5.97 0.58 8.51
N ASP A 27 -5.83 1.91 8.61
CA ASP A 27 -6.09 2.67 9.85
C ASP A 27 -7.50 2.42 10.42
N LYS A 28 -8.47 2.13 9.54
CA LYS A 28 -9.85 1.80 9.96
C LYS A 28 -9.98 0.46 10.69
N LEU A 29 -8.97 -0.40 10.63
CA LEU A 29 -8.99 -1.74 11.24
C LEU A 29 -8.65 -1.74 12.73
N ALA A 30 -8.30 -0.59 13.33
CA ALA A 30 -7.79 -0.51 14.71
C ALA A 30 -8.71 -1.18 15.75
N LYS A 31 -10.03 -1.10 15.57
CA LYS A 31 -11.02 -1.67 16.50
C LYS A 31 -11.43 -3.11 16.17
N ALA A 32 -10.93 -3.68 15.08
CA ALA A 32 -11.41 -4.97 14.60
C ALA A 32 -10.99 -6.12 15.52
N LYS A 33 -11.96 -6.92 15.97
CA LYS A 33 -11.70 -8.22 16.63
C LYS A 33 -11.80 -9.38 15.64
N TYR A 34 -12.73 -9.28 14.69
CA TYR A 34 -12.92 -10.26 13.62
C TYR A 34 -12.71 -9.59 12.28
N ILE A 35 -11.86 -10.19 11.47
CA ILE A 35 -11.52 -9.69 10.14
C ILE A 35 -11.79 -10.80 9.12
N ALA A 36 -12.45 -10.41 8.03
CA ALA A 36 -12.61 -11.23 6.85
C ALA A 36 -12.02 -10.51 5.64
N LYS A 37 -11.31 -11.26 4.82
CA LYS A 37 -10.81 -10.82 3.51
C LYS A 37 -11.46 -11.67 2.45
N MET A 38 -12.09 -11.05 1.48
CA MET A 38 -12.72 -11.71 0.34
C MET A 38 -12.07 -11.22 -0.95
N GLY A 39 -11.49 -12.15 -1.71
CA GLY A 39 -10.79 -11.82 -2.96
C GLY A 39 -11.61 -12.18 -4.20
N CYS A 40 -11.81 -11.21 -5.11
CA CYS A 40 -12.52 -11.44 -6.36
C CYS A 40 -11.77 -12.41 -7.29
N MET A 41 -12.50 -13.29 -7.97
CA MET A 41 -11.94 -14.25 -8.93
C MET A 41 -11.54 -13.54 -10.24
N LYS A 42 -10.24 -13.50 -10.56
CA LYS A 42 -9.74 -12.83 -11.79
C LYS A 42 -10.41 -11.46 -12.00
N GLY A 43 -10.45 -10.62 -10.95
CA GLY A 43 -11.31 -9.43 -10.85
C GLY A 43 -11.61 -8.71 -12.17
N PHE A 44 -10.57 -8.23 -12.87
CA PHE A 44 -10.75 -7.51 -14.13
C PHE A 44 -11.53 -8.29 -15.20
N HIS A 45 -11.27 -9.58 -15.37
CA HIS A 45 -11.95 -10.41 -16.39
C HIS A 45 -13.45 -10.63 -16.12
N GLN A 46 -13.98 -10.17 -14.98
CA GLN A 46 -15.42 -10.18 -14.74
C GLN A 46 -16.12 -9.01 -15.46
N ASN A 47 -15.40 -7.91 -15.69
CA ASN A 47 -15.94 -6.73 -16.35
C ASN A 47 -16.03 -6.93 -17.85
N GLY A 48 -17.20 -6.63 -18.42
CA GLY A 48 -17.39 -6.54 -19.86
C GLY A 48 -16.57 -5.39 -20.44
N VAL A 49 -15.98 -5.62 -21.61
CA VAL A 49 -15.43 -4.53 -22.42
C VAL A 49 -16.58 -3.92 -23.22
N GLU A 50 -16.62 -2.59 -23.31
CA GLU A 50 -17.55 -1.91 -24.21
C GLU A 50 -17.32 -2.38 -25.67
N PRO A 51 -18.37 -2.71 -26.45
CA PRO A 51 -18.21 -3.25 -27.81
C PRO A 51 -17.27 -2.43 -28.71
N ASN A 52 -17.34 -1.10 -28.65
CA ASN A 52 -16.49 -0.20 -29.44
C ASN A 52 -15.01 -0.22 -29.03
N SER A 53 -14.72 -0.65 -27.80
CA SER A 53 -13.38 -0.75 -27.25
C SER A 53 -12.75 -2.14 -27.47
N MET A 54 -13.52 -3.17 -27.85
CA MET A 54 -13.01 -4.54 -28.06
C MET A 54 -11.93 -4.59 -29.17
N LYS A 55 -12.14 -3.84 -30.26
CA LYS A 55 -11.17 -3.69 -31.36
C LYS A 55 -9.82 -3.08 -30.97
N LEU A 56 -9.75 -2.43 -29.81
CA LEU A 56 -8.49 -1.89 -29.27
C LEU A 56 -7.75 -2.93 -28.42
N LEU A 57 -8.45 -3.97 -27.98
CA LEU A 57 -7.96 -5.04 -27.11
C LEU A 57 -7.76 -6.33 -27.91
N ILE A 58 -6.97 -6.22 -28.98
CA ILE A 58 -6.61 -7.32 -29.85
C ILE A 58 -5.34 -8.01 -29.36
N ILE A 59 -5.30 -9.34 -29.49
CA ILE A 59 -4.10 -10.15 -29.34
C ILE A 59 -3.88 -10.99 -30.60
N ILE A 60 -2.65 -10.96 -31.09
CA ILE A 60 -2.23 -11.74 -32.26
C ILE A 60 -1.60 -13.03 -31.74
N CYS A 61 -2.18 -14.16 -32.12
CA CYS A 61 -1.65 -15.49 -31.85
C CYS A 61 -1.13 -16.13 -33.15
N HIS A 62 -0.34 -17.20 -33.02
CA HIS A 62 0.30 -17.89 -34.15
C HIS A 62 -0.64 -18.31 -35.29
N MET A 63 -1.92 -18.60 -35.00
CA MET A 63 -2.91 -19.03 -36.02
C MET A 63 -4.02 -18.03 -36.30
N SER A 64 -4.26 -17.05 -35.42
CA SER A 64 -5.41 -16.15 -35.54
C SER A 64 -5.29 -14.92 -34.64
N ILE A 65 -6.13 -13.93 -34.92
CA ILE A 65 -6.29 -12.70 -34.16
C ILE A 65 -7.54 -12.85 -33.29
N TYR A 66 -7.41 -12.51 -32.01
CA TYR A 66 -8.50 -12.59 -31.04
C TYR A 66 -8.73 -11.23 -30.37
N GLU A 67 -9.98 -10.98 -29.98
CA GLU A 67 -10.39 -9.78 -29.24
C GLU A 67 -10.82 -10.14 -27.82
N TYR A 68 -10.46 -9.28 -26.87
CA TYR A 68 -10.95 -9.41 -25.50
C TYR A 68 -12.38 -8.88 -25.37
N THR A 69 -13.31 -9.76 -25.00
CA THR A 69 -14.70 -9.39 -24.62
C THR A 69 -14.83 -9.00 -23.14
N ARG A 70 -13.81 -9.34 -22.34
CA ARG A 70 -13.70 -9.04 -20.91
C ARG A 70 -12.39 -8.32 -20.63
N MET A 71 -12.41 -7.43 -19.65
CA MET A 71 -11.29 -6.52 -19.39
C MET A 71 -10.01 -7.31 -19.06
N PRO A 72 -8.96 -7.22 -19.91
CA PRO A 72 -7.75 -8.00 -19.72
C PRO A 72 -6.83 -7.39 -18.66
N PHE A 73 -5.96 -8.22 -18.08
CA PHE A 73 -4.83 -7.72 -17.30
C PHE A 73 -3.87 -6.92 -18.19
N GLY A 74 -3.24 -5.90 -17.61
CA GLY A 74 -2.19 -5.11 -18.28
C GLY A 74 -2.67 -3.80 -18.90
N ILE A 75 -3.98 -3.52 -18.97
CA ILE A 75 -4.47 -2.20 -19.38
C ILE A 75 -4.31 -1.18 -18.25
N LYS A 76 -3.92 0.05 -18.60
CA LYS A 76 -3.60 1.13 -17.66
C LYS A 76 -4.74 1.45 -16.69
N ASN A 77 -5.97 1.48 -17.18
CA ASN A 77 -7.13 1.97 -16.41
C ASN A 77 -7.92 0.87 -15.69
N ALA A 78 -7.54 -0.40 -15.79
CA ALA A 78 -8.26 -1.50 -15.13
C ALA A 78 -8.38 -1.32 -13.61
N PRO A 79 -7.31 -0.98 -12.85
CA PRO A 79 -7.41 -0.78 -11.41
C PRO A 79 -8.37 0.35 -11.02
N ALA A 80 -8.30 1.49 -11.73
CA ALA A 80 -9.12 2.67 -11.47
C ALA A 80 -10.61 2.38 -11.72
N HIS A 81 -10.92 1.72 -12.83
CA HIS A 81 -12.28 1.31 -13.15
C HIS A 81 -12.83 0.31 -12.12
N PHE A 82 -12.02 -0.69 -11.73
CA PHE A 82 -12.44 -1.69 -10.77
C PHE A 82 -12.66 -1.09 -9.38
N GLN A 83 -11.80 -0.19 -8.92
CA GLN A 83 -12.01 0.54 -7.67
C GLN A 83 -13.31 1.33 -7.71
N ARG A 84 -13.55 2.13 -8.76
CA ARG A 84 -14.80 2.90 -8.92
C ARG A 84 -16.03 2.00 -8.86
N MET A 85 -16.00 0.87 -9.55
CA MET A 85 -17.10 -0.10 -9.55
C MET A 85 -17.37 -0.60 -8.12
N MET A 86 -16.33 -1.03 -7.41
CA MET A 86 -16.49 -1.58 -6.06
C MET A 86 -16.93 -0.50 -5.05
N ASP A 87 -16.39 0.72 -5.15
CA ASP A 87 -16.83 1.85 -4.33
C ASP A 87 -18.31 2.17 -4.57
N THR A 88 -18.79 2.01 -5.80
CA THR A 88 -20.21 2.22 -6.14
C THR A 88 -21.10 1.12 -5.57
N ILE A 89 -20.66 -0.15 -5.68
CA ILE A 89 -21.42 -1.31 -5.18
C ILE A 89 -21.53 -1.29 -3.65
N PHE A 90 -20.42 -0.97 -2.97
CA PHE A 90 -20.28 -1.06 -1.52
C PHE A 90 -20.26 0.32 -0.84
N GLN A 91 -20.79 1.35 -1.50
CA GLN A 91 -20.74 2.73 -1.00
C GLN A 91 -21.30 2.84 0.42
N GLU A 92 -22.45 2.21 0.65
CA GLU A 92 -23.16 2.21 1.92
C GLU A 92 -22.32 1.55 3.03
N GLU A 93 -21.77 0.37 2.77
CA GLU A 93 -20.94 -0.36 3.74
C GLU A 93 -19.63 0.36 4.08
N ILE A 94 -19.04 1.05 3.09
CA ILE A 94 -17.84 1.86 3.29
C ILE A 94 -18.16 3.09 4.17
N LEU A 95 -19.35 3.69 3.99
CA LEU A 95 -19.82 4.83 4.77
C LEU A 95 -20.21 4.43 6.20
N GLU A 96 -20.83 3.27 6.38
CA GLU A 96 -21.12 2.67 7.69
C GLU A 96 -19.83 2.33 8.45
N GLY A 97 -18.70 2.20 7.75
CA GLY A 97 -17.38 2.21 8.37
C GLY A 97 -16.91 0.85 8.88
N TRP A 98 -17.50 -0.26 8.45
CA TRP A 98 -17.07 -1.63 8.75
C TRP A 98 -16.46 -2.36 7.54
N MET A 99 -16.34 -1.68 6.40
CA MET A 99 -15.75 -2.22 5.17
C MET A 99 -14.67 -1.30 4.57
N VAL A 100 -13.62 -1.95 4.08
CA VAL A 100 -12.61 -1.34 3.21
C VAL A 100 -12.50 -2.14 1.93
N VAL A 101 -12.56 -1.45 0.80
CA VAL A 101 -12.35 -2.05 -0.52
C VAL A 101 -11.04 -1.53 -1.09
N TYR A 102 -10.20 -2.45 -1.56
CA TYR A 102 -8.99 -2.12 -2.29
C TYR A 102 -8.89 -2.94 -3.57
N ILE A 103 -9.22 -2.32 -4.70
CA ILE A 103 -9.31 -2.95 -6.02
C ILE A 103 -10.14 -4.24 -5.92
N ASN A 104 -9.51 -5.41 -5.92
CA ASN A 104 -10.18 -6.71 -5.97
C ASN A 104 -10.37 -7.37 -4.59
N ASP A 105 -9.86 -6.75 -3.52
CA ASP A 105 -9.93 -7.26 -2.15
C ASP A 105 -11.01 -6.47 -1.38
N ILE A 106 -11.96 -7.20 -0.80
CA ILE A 106 -12.97 -6.68 0.14
C ILE A 106 -12.50 -7.09 1.53
N ILE A 107 -12.34 -6.12 2.43
CA ILE A 107 -11.94 -6.33 3.82
C ILE A 107 -13.11 -5.90 4.71
N ILE A 108 -13.62 -6.84 5.49
CA ILE A 108 -14.72 -6.67 6.44
C ILE A 108 -14.14 -6.79 7.83
N TYR A 109 -14.56 -5.92 8.72
CA TYR A 109 -14.13 -5.95 10.12
C TYR A 109 -15.27 -5.65 11.07
N SER A 110 -15.24 -6.29 12.23
CA SER A 110 -16.26 -6.12 13.28
C SER A 110 -15.69 -6.36 14.67
N GLU A 111 -16.41 -5.88 15.68
CA GLU A 111 -16.08 -6.09 17.10
C GLU A 111 -16.75 -7.35 17.66
N THR A 112 -17.91 -7.74 17.14
CA THR A 112 -18.66 -8.93 17.55
C THR A 112 -18.68 -9.97 16.43
N TRP A 113 -18.90 -11.24 16.80
CA TRP A 113 -19.00 -12.33 15.83
C TRP A 113 -20.33 -12.27 15.07
N GLU A 114 -21.39 -11.87 15.76
CA GLU A 114 -22.74 -11.73 15.24
C GLU A 114 -22.78 -10.70 14.10
N ASP A 115 -22.20 -9.52 14.33
CA ASP A 115 -22.05 -8.50 13.29
C ASP A 115 -21.16 -9.00 12.15
N HIS A 116 -20.11 -9.77 12.46
CA HIS A 116 -19.19 -10.30 11.45
C HIS A 116 -19.92 -11.17 10.42
N VAL A 117 -20.72 -12.12 10.92
CA VAL A 117 -21.50 -13.03 10.08
C VAL A 117 -22.56 -12.26 9.30
N HIS A 118 -23.22 -11.29 9.94
CA HIS A 118 -24.20 -10.43 9.28
C HIS A 118 -23.59 -9.63 8.11
N TYR A 119 -22.42 -9.01 8.32
CA TYR A 119 -21.71 -8.26 7.31
C TYR A 119 -21.27 -9.12 6.12
N ILE A 120 -20.76 -10.32 6.38
CA ILE A 120 -20.39 -11.27 5.32
C ILE A 120 -21.63 -11.65 4.49
N ASP A 121 -22.76 -11.96 5.13
CA ASP A 121 -24.01 -12.29 4.44
C ASP A 121 -24.48 -11.13 3.55
N ARG A 122 -24.45 -9.90 4.06
CA ARG A 122 -24.80 -8.69 3.32
C ARG A 122 -23.93 -8.50 2.07
N VAL A 123 -22.61 -8.73 2.19
CA VAL A 123 -21.68 -8.67 1.04
C VAL A 123 -22.02 -9.72 0.00
N ILE A 124 -22.25 -10.96 0.41
CA ILE A 124 -22.57 -12.06 -0.52
C ILE A 124 -23.90 -11.77 -1.25
N ARG A 125 -24.91 -11.27 -0.53
CA ARG A 125 -26.20 -10.87 -1.10
C ARG A 125 -26.05 -9.74 -2.12
N LYS A 126 -25.19 -8.75 -1.89
CA LYS A 126 -24.89 -7.70 -2.87
C LYS A 126 -24.12 -8.22 -4.08
N CYS A 127 -23.19 -9.16 -3.90
CA CYS A 127 -22.40 -9.72 -5.00
C CYS A 127 -23.21 -10.61 -5.96
N THR A 128 -24.21 -11.32 -5.44
CA THR A 128 -25.00 -12.31 -6.17
C THR A 128 -25.74 -11.74 -7.41
N PRO A 129 -26.57 -10.69 -7.30
CA PRO A 129 -27.33 -10.16 -8.43
C PRO A 129 -26.45 -9.55 -9.54
N ILE A 130 -25.29 -9.01 -9.16
CA ILE A 130 -24.32 -8.44 -10.11
C ILE A 130 -23.34 -9.48 -10.68
N ASN A 131 -23.48 -10.76 -10.28
CA ASN A 131 -22.60 -11.86 -10.67
C ASN A 131 -21.12 -11.58 -10.40
N LEU A 132 -20.82 -10.86 -9.31
CA LEU A 132 -19.46 -10.63 -8.85
C LEU A 132 -18.97 -11.90 -8.13
N LYS A 133 -18.04 -12.60 -8.77
CA LYS A 133 -17.53 -13.89 -8.30
C LYS A 133 -16.37 -13.69 -7.32
N ILE A 134 -16.55 -14.23 -6.12
CA ILE A 134 -15.54 -14.29 -5.09
C ILE A 134 -14.85 -15.66 -5.15
N LEU A 135 -13.52 -15.68 -5.07
CA LEU A 135 -12.74 -16.92 -5.09
C LEU A 135 -12.47 -17.38 -3.66
N LEU A 136 -13.13 -18.46 -3.23
CA LEU A 136 -13.00 -18.98 -1.86
C LEU A 136 -11.55 -19.25 -1.43
N LYS A 137 -10.69 -19.73 -2.34
CA LYS A 137 -9.26 -19.96 -2.07
C LYS A 137 -8.46 -18.70 -1.71
N LYS A 138 -8.97 -17.51 -2.03
CA LYS A 138 -8.39 -16.21 -1.67
C LYS A 138 -9.07 -15.56 -0.47
N CYS A 139 -10.04 -16.25 0.13
CA CYS A 139 -10.81 -15.71 1.24
C CYS A 139 -10.26 -16.22 2.57
N ASN A 140 -10.33 -15.35 3.57
CA ASN A 140 -10.03 -15.63 4.96
C ASN A 140 -11.21 -15.08 5.77
N PHE A 141 -11.75 -15.86 6.72
CA PHE A 141 -12.93 -15.46 7.49
C PHE A 141 -12.64 -15.57 8.98
N GLY A 142 -13.17 -14.62 9.76
CA GLY A 142 -13.12 -14.66 11.21
C GLY A 142 -11.72 -14.66 11.82
N GLN A 143 -10.73 -14.11 11.12
CA GLN A 143 -9.36 -14.09 11.64
C GLN A 143 -9.16 -12.90 12.57
N GLN A 144 -8.38 -13.10 13.63
CA GLN A 144 -7.87 -12.01 14.48
C GLN A 144 -6.68 -11.30 13.84
N GLU A 145 -5.95 -12.03 12.98
CA GLU A 145 -4.81 -11.50 12.22
C GLU A 145 -5.07 -11.65 10.71
N LEU A 146 -4.86 -10.58 9.95
CA LEU A 146 -5.02 -10.58 8.51
C LEU A 146 -3.74 -10.16 7.80
N LEU A 147 -3.34 -10.93 6.78
CA LEU A 147 -2.39 -10.49 5.77
C LEU A 147 -3.13 -9.74 4.66
N ALA A 148 -3.05 -8.42 4.67
CA ALA A 148 -3.70 -7.55 3.70
C ALA A 148 -2.72 -6.51 3.16
N LEU A 149 -2.72 -6.34 1.84
CA LEU A 149 -2.05 -5.23 1.17
C LEU A 149 -0.55 -5.11 1.54
N GLY A 150 0.11 -6.25 1.78
CA GLY A 150 1.54 -6.31 2.14
C GLY A 150 1.86 -5.99 3.60
N HIS A 151 0.84 -5.92 4.46
CA HIS A 151 0.95 -5.77 5.90
C HIS A 151 0.27 -6.94 6.63
N LYS A 152 0.75 -7.22 7.85
CA LYS A 152 0.07 -8.07 8.82
C LYS A 152 -0.64 -7.17 9.82
N VAL A 153 -1.96 -7.26 9.88
CA VAL A 153 -2.80 -6.53 10.85
C VAL A 153 -3.26 -7.50 11.91
N SER A 154 -3.16 -7.15 13.19
CA SER A 154 -3.59 -7.98 14.33
C SER A 154 -4.12 -7.07 15.45
N GLY A 155 -5.45 -6.92 15.53
CA GLY A 155 -6.06 -5.93 16.43
C GLY A 155 -5.49 -4.52 16.21
N LEU A 156 -4.87 -3.95 17.25
CA LEU A 156 -4.25 -2.61 17.22
C LEU A 156 -2.86 -2.58 16.54
N ILE A 157 -2.36 -3.71 16.06
CA ILE A 157 -1.00 -3.86 15.57
C ILE A 157 -0.95 -3.87 14.03
N LEU A 158 -0.02 -3.10 13.46
CA LEU A 158 0.35 -3.10 12.05
C LEU A 158 1.83 -3.47 11.88
N ALA A 159 2.10 -4.61 11.26
CA ALA A 159 3.44 -5.08 10.92
C ALA A 159 3.61 -5.25 9.41
N ILE A 160 4.86 -5.31 8.95
CA ILE A 160 5.17 -5.62 7.54
C ILE A 160 5.01 -7.12 7.30
N ASP A 161 4.48 -7.51 6.13
CA ASP A 161 4.51 -8.91 5.72
C ASP A 161 5.95 -9.36 5.47
N GLN A 162 6.43 -10.29 6.30
CA GLN A 162 7.77 -10.86 6.24
C GLN A 162 8.08 -11.52 4.89
N LYS A 163 7.07 -11.99 4.15
CA LYS A 163 7.28 -12.52 2.79
C LYS A 163 7.76 -11.46 1.81
N ASN A 164 7.25 -10.23 1.93
CA ASN A 164 7.67 -9.11 1.08
C ASN A 164 9.10 -8.66 1.43
N ILE A 165 9.45 -8.68 2.72
CA ILE A 165 10.82 -8.39 3.18
C ILE A 165 11.79 -9.45 2.64
N ALA A 166 11.46 -10.74 2.78
CA ALA A 166 12.31 -11.83 2.31
C ALA A 166 12.62 -11.72 0.81
N ALA A 167 11.63 -11.35 0.00
CA ALA A 167 11.81 -11.15 -1.44
C ALA A 167 12.81 -10.01 -1.78
N VAL A 168 12.92 -9.00 -0.92
CA VAL A 168 13.87 -7.89 -1.09
C VAL A 168 15.25 -8.21 -0.51
N LEU A 169 15.31 -8.98 0.59
CA LEU A 169 16.57 -9.44 1.17
C LEU A 169 17.40 -10.27 0.18
N GLN A 170 16.72 -11.07 -0.66
CA GLN A 170 17.37 -11.93 -1.66
C GLN A 170 17.80 -11.17 -2.92
N LYS A 171 17.41 -9.89 -3.10
CA LYS A 171 17.78 -9.15 -4.30
C LYS A 171 19.25 -8.71 -4.25
N PRO A 172 20.02 -8.94 -5.34
CA PRO A 172 21.36 -8.40 -5.45
C PRO A 172 21.32 -6.87 -5.48
N VAL A 173 22.47 -6.25 -5.22
CA VAL A 173 22.63 -4.79 -5.33
C VAL A 173 22.23 -4.34 -6.74
N PRO A 174 21.38 -3.30 -6.88
CA PRO A 174 20.92 -2.80 -8.17
C PRO A 174 22.07 -2.46 -9.10
N LYS A 175 21.95 -2.88 -10.36
CA LYS A 175 22.94 -2.63 -11.43
C LYS A 175 22.50 -1.53 -12.40
N SER A 176 21.29 -1.01 -12.24
CA SER A 176 20.74 0.05 -13.08
C SER A 176 19.91 1.05 -12.29
N ILE A 177 19.74 2.25 -12.85
CA ILE A 177 18.87 3.30 -12.29
C ILE A 177 17.44 2.77 -12.10
N LYS A 178 16.90 2.00 -13.07
CA LYS A 178 15.55 1.44 -12.99
C LYS A 178 15.39 0.47 -11.81
N GLU A 179 16.37 -0.39 -11.59
CA GLU A 179 16.38 -1.31 -10.45
C GLU A 179 16.48 -0.55 -9.12
N MET A 180 17.33 0.48 -9.06
CA MET A 180 17.46 1.33 -7.86
C MET A 180 16.16 2.08 -7.55
N GLN A 181 15.52 2.66 -8.57
CA GLN A 181 14.21 3.32 -8.41
C GLN A 181 13.12 2.34 -7.95
N SER A 182 13.11 1.11 -8.48
CA SER A 182 12.19 0.07 -8.03
C SER A 182 12.41 -0.30 -6.56
N PHE A 183 13.67 -0.40 -6.13
CA PHE A 183 14.01 -0.66 -4.74
C PHE A 183 13.63 0.49 -3.81
N LEU A 184 13.96 1.73 -4.18
CA LEU A 184 13.59 2.93 -3.41
C LEU A 184 12.07 3.10 -3.32
N GLY A 185 11.33 2.75 -4.37
CA GLY A 185 9.87 2.71 -4.34
C GLY A 185 9.34 1.73 -3.30
N PHE A 186 9.93 0.53 -3.20
CA PHE A 186 9.60 -0.45 -2.16
C PHE A 186 9.95 0.04 -0.76
N ALA A 187 11.15 0.57 -0.55
CA ALA A 187 11.56 1.11 0.75
C ALA A 187 10.66 2.28 1.18
N SER A 188 10.27 3.14 0.24
CA SER A 188 9.36 4.26 0.45
C SER A 188 7.95 3.80 0.84
N TYR A 189 7.48 2.66 0.30
CA TYR A 189 6.19 2.07 0.68
C TYR A 189 6.13 1.73 2.18
N TYR A 190 7.24 1.26 2.76
CA TYR A 190 7.36 0.90 4.17
C TYR A 190 8.05 1.98 5.03
N ARG A 191 8.17 3.22 4.54
CA ARG A 191 8.89 4.29 5.24
C ARG A 191 8.35 4.58 6.64
N ASN A 192 7.04 4.42 6.85
CA ASN A 192 6.39 4.68 8.13
C ASN A 192 6.89 3.77 9.26
N HIS A 193 7.49 2.62 8.94
CA HIS A 193 8.04 1.70 9.92
C HIS A 193 9.48 2.01 10.32
N ASN A 194 10.17 2.93 9.64
CA ASN A 194 11.61 3.07 9.76
C ASN A 194 11.99 4.51 10.15
N LYS A 195 12.79 4.63 11.21
CA LYS A 195 13.39 5.91 11.60
C LYS A 195 14.46 6.30 10.57
N ASN A 196 14.58 7.59 10.24
CA ASN A 196 15.68 8.16 9.43
C ASN A 196 15.86 7.61 8.00
N VAL A 197 14.80 7.08 7.36
CA VAL A 197 14.89 6.57 5.98
C VAL A 197 15.42 7.61 4.99
N SER A 198 15.05 8.89 5.15
CA SER A 198 15.46 9.94 4.20
C SER A 198 16.97 10.13 4.20
N HIS A 199 17.60 10.11 5.37
CA HIS A 199 19.05 10.23 5.50
C HIS A 199 19.75 9.06 4.80
N ILE A 200 19.34 7.83 5.12
CA ILE A 200 19.95 6.59 4.58
C ILE A 200 19.80 6.54 3.07
N THR A 201 18.64 6.94 2.54
CA THR A 201 18.33 6.82 1.11
C THR A 201 18.79 8.02 0.28
N SER A 202 19.28 9.10 0.90
CA SER A 202 19.68 10.35 0.22
C SER A 202 20.68 10.13 -0.92
N SER A 203 21.77 9.39 -0.66
CA SER A 203 22.81 9.08 -1.63
C SER A 203 22.31 8.18 -2.77
N LEU A 204 21.33 7.32 -2.49
CA LEU A 204 20.67 6.44 -3.45
C LEU A 204 19.67 7.19 -4.34
N TYR A 205 18.93 8.15 -3.79
CA TYR A 205 18.08 9.04 -4.59
C TYR A 205 18.91 9.91 -5.53
N ARG A 206 20.05 10.43 -5.06
CA ARG A 206 20.98 11.20 -5.91
C ARG A 206 21.56 10.37 -7.06
N LEU A 207 21.80 9.08 -6.84
CA LEU A 207 22.22 8.12 -7.88
C LEU A 207 21.16 7.95 -8.99
N CYS A 208 19.89 8.24 -8.69
CA CYS A 208 18.79 8.12 -9.66
C CYS A 208 18.57 9.41 -10.50
N SER A 209 19.36 10.46 -10.27
CA SER A 209 19.30 11.71 -11.02
C SER A 209 19.94 11.59 -12.40
N LYS A 210 19.45 12.35 -13.38
CA LYS A 210 19.92 12.30 -14.78
C LYS A 210 21.38 12.70 -14.95
N ASP A 211 21.88 13.56 -14.07
CA ASP A 211 23.21 14.18 -14.18
C ASP A 211 24.30 13.41 -13.40
N VAL A 212 24.00 12.21 -12.91
CA VAL A 212 24.90 11.42 -12.07
C VAL A 212 25.20 10.09 -12.73
N VAL A 213 26.49 9.76 -12.85
CA VAL A 213 26.93 8.46 -13.34
C VAL A 213 26.50 7.37 -12.35
N PHE A 214 25.92 6.30 -12.87
CA PHE A 214 25.49 5.18 -12.05
C PHE A 214 26.71 4.40 -11.54
N GLU A 215 27.11 4.66 -10.31
CA GLU A 215 28.24 4.00 -9.66
C GLU A 215 27.87 3.59 -8.22
N ILE A 216 28.07 2.32 -7.89
CA ILE A 216 27.88 1.82 -6.52
C ILE A 216 29.19 1.96 -5.76
N THR A 217 29.40 3.14 -5.18
CA THR A 217 30.48 3.40 -4.23
C THR A 217 30.28 2.62 -2.92
N LYS A 218 31.31 2.56 -2.08
CA LYS A 218 31.21 1.95 -0.74
C LYS A 218 30.08 2.57 0.09
N GLU A 219 29.99 3.90 0.13
CA GLU A 219 28.94 4.63 0.82
C GLU A 219 27.52 4.23 0.35
N ARG A 220 27.30 4.13 -0.97
CA ARG A 220 26.00 3.73 -1.54
C ARG A 220 25.68 2.28 -1.25
N ARG A 221 26.68 1.40 -1.25
CA ARG A 221 26.50 -0.01 -0.86
C ARG A 221 26.12 -0.13 0.62
N ASP A 222 26.80 0.61 1.49
CA ASP A 222 26.53 0.61 2.92
C ASP A 222 25.13 1.16 3.21
N ALA A 223 24.71 2.22 2.51
CA ALA A 223 23.33 2.73 2.55
C ALA A 223 22.29 1.71 2.09
N TYR A 224 22.56 0.97 1.01
CA TYR A 224 21.68 -0.09 0.50
C TYR A 224 21.51 -1.24 1.49
N GLU A 225 22.60 -1.74 2.08
CA GLU A 225 22.52 -2.80 3.09
C GLU A 225 21.90 -2.28 4.40
N ARG A 226 22.14 -1.01 4.77
CA ARG A 226 21.52 -0.41 5.96
C ARG A 226 20.00 -0.36 5.82
N ILE A 227 19.46 0.13 4.70
CA ILE A 227 17.99 0.19 4.55
C ILE A 227 17.36 -1.21 4.48
N LYS A 228 18.06 -2.22 3.92
CA LYS A 228 17.62 -3.63 4.00
C LYS A 228 17.54 -4.12 5.44
N TYR A 229 18.54 -3.80 6.25
CA TYR A 229 18.57 -4.14 7.67
C TYR A 229 17.42 -3.47 8.44
N GLU A 230 17.18 -2.18 8.23
CA GLU A 230 16.07 -1.45 8.87
C GLU A 230 14.71 -2.04 8.47
N LEU A 231 14.48 -2.30 7.17
CA LEU A 231 13.24 -2.91 6.69
C LEU A 231 12.97 -4.30 7.29
N THR A 232 14.03 -5.03 7.66
CA THR A 232 13.92 -6.37 8.24
C THR A 232 13.64 -6.32 9.74
N ASN A 233 14.26 -5.37 10.44
CA ASN A 233 14.10 -5.17 11.87
C ASN A 233 13.06 -4.09 12.18
N ALA A 234 12.21 -3.79 11.21
CA ALA A 234 11.28 -2.68 11.29
C ALA A 234 10.31 -2.92 12.46
N PRO A 235 10.15 -1.96 13.38
CA PRO A 235 9.23 -2.09 14.49
C PRO A 235 7.79 -2.28 14.01
N VAL A 236 7.06 -2.96 14.87
CA VAL A 236 5.62 -3.07 14.80
C VAL A 236 5.01 -1.71 15.14
N LEU A 237 4.11 -1.23 14.28
CA LEU A 237 3.37 0.01 14.50
C LEU A 237 2.04 -0.27 15.19
N ILE A 238 1.50 0.73 15.87
CA ILE A 238 0.12 0.72 16.36
C ILE A 238 -0.79 1.46 15.39
N LEU A 239 -2.01 0.97 15.19
CA LEU A 239 -3.02 1.65 14.39
C LEU A 239 -3.54 2.88 15.14
N PRO A 240 -3.75 4.02 14.45
CA PRO A 240 -4.19 5.24 15.10
C PRO A 240 -5.64 5.11 15.59
N TYR A 241 -5.91 5.64 16.78
CA TYR A 241 -7.26 5.85 17.26
C TYR A 241 -7.55 7.34 17.34
N PHE A 242 -8.31 7.85 16.37
CA PHE A 242 -8.50 9.29 16.16
C PHE A 242 -9.23 10.03 17.30
N GLU A 243 -9.89 9.30 18.21
CA GLU A 243 -10.55 9.86 19.40
C GLU A 243 -9.57 10.12 20.56
N LEU A 244 -8.34 9.59 20.49
CA LEU A 244 -7.32 9.76 21.53
C LEU A 244 -6.26 10.79 21.12
N PRO A 245 -5.63 11.49 22.09
CA PRO A 245 -4.58 12.47 21.78
C PRO A 245 -3.33 11.80 21.21
N PHE A 246 -2.68 12.48 20.27
CA PHE A 246 -1.41 12.08 19.69
C PHE A 246 -0.24 12.79 20.38
N LYS A 247 0.93 12.15 20.39
CA LYS A 247 2.20 12.74 20.83
C LYS A 247 3.17 12.76 19.66
N LEU A 248 3.72 13.92 19.35
CA LEU A 248 4.74 14.04 18.31
C LEU A 248 6.11 14.23 18.98
N TYR A 249 7.01 13.27 18.76
CA TYR A 249 8.40 13.38 19.17
C TYR A 249 9.22 13.85 17.99
N ILE A 250 9.89 14.98 18.12
CA ILE A 250 10.73 15.56 17.08
C ILE A 250 12.18 15.38 17.50
N ASP A 251 13.00 14.87 16.58
CA ASP A 251 14.44 14.68 16.78
C ASP A 251 15.18 15.61 15.80
N GLU A 252 15.88 16.60 16.33
CA GLU A 252 16.64 17.60 15.55
C GLU A 252 18.08 17.12 15.21
N ALA A 253 18.36 15.81 15.32
CA ALA A 253 19.73 15.27 15.30
C ALA A 253 20.53 15.40 13.98
N CYS A 254 19.98 15.91 12.88
CA CYS A 254 20.76 16.05 11.64
C CYS A 254 20.52 17.39 10.94
N SER A 255 21.60 18.12 10.65
CA SER A 255 21.60 19.45 10.04
C SER A 255 20.92 19.55 8.66
N GLN A 256 20.49 18.43 8.08
CA GLN A 256 19.92 18.35 6.74
C GLN A 256 18.58 17.59 6.67
N ASP A 257 18.11 16.96 7.75
CA ASP A 257 16.91 16.13 7.74
C ASP A 257 16.01 16.40 8.96
N LEU A 258 14.70 16.46 8.73
CA LEU A 258 13.68 16.45 9.79
C LEU A 258 13.28 15.01 10.07
N VAL A 259 13.27 14.67 11.36
CA VAL A 259 12.88 13.35 11.85
C VAL A 259 11.86 13.55 12.96
N ALA A 260 10.75 12.83 12.87
CA ALA A 260 9.78 12.77 13.95
C ALA A 260 9.17 11.36 14.06
N ALA A 261 8.60 11.08 15.21
CA ALA A 261 7.80 9.89 15.44
C ALA A 261 6.46 10.30 16.04
N LEU A 262 5.37 9.88 15.40
CA LEU A 262 4.03 10.06 15.92
C LEU A 262 3.70 8.86 16.82
N HIS A 263 3.36 9.15 18.07
CA HIS A 263 3.05 8.17 19.10
C HIS A 263 1.62 8.37 19.59
N GLN A 264 1.06 7.32 20.16
CA GLN A 264 -0.21 7.39 20.88
C GLN A 264 -0.21 6.41 22.05
N ARG A 265 -0.82 6.83 23.16
CA ARG A 265 -1.03 5.97 24.33
C ARG A 265 -2.40 5.30 24.20
N GLN A 266 -2.40 3.97 24.13
CA GLN A 266 -3.60 3.15 23.97
C GLN A 266 -3.61 2.01 25.00
N ILE A 267 -4.79 1.47 25.28
CA ILE A 267 -4.91 0.26 26.10
C ILE A 267 -4.71 -0.95 25.20
N VAL A 268 -3.66 -1.72 25.47
CA VAL A 268 -3.34 -2.97 24.78
C VAL A 268 -3.26 -4.06 25.85
N ASP A 269 -4.07 -5.11 25.70
CA ASP A 269 -4.17 -6.20 26.68
C ASP A 269 -4.51 -5.74 28.11
N GLY A 270 -5.34 -4.69 28.24
CA GLY A 270 -5.74 -4.13 29.54
C GLY A 270 -4.75 -3.13 30.15
N GLU A 271 -3.55 -2.98 29.58
CA GLU A 271 -2.51 -2.09 30.08
C GLU A 271 -2.29 -0.88 29.15
N PRO A 272 -2.07 0.34 29.70
CA PRO A 272 -1.80 1.51 28.90
C PRO A 272 -0.37 1.45 28.33
N ARG A 273 -0.24 1.23 27.03
CA ARG A 273 1.03 1.22 26.32
C ARG A 273 1.13 2.43 25.38
N GLU A 274 2.31 3.02 25.32
CA GLU A 274 2.63 4.00 24.28
C GLU A 274 3.30 3.28 23.12
N GLY A 275 2.73 3.43 21.93
CA GLY A 275 3.25 2.83 20.71
C GLY A 275 3.49 3.87 19.63
N VAL A 276 4.32 3.50 18.65
CA VAL A 276 4.60 4.33 17.47
C VAL A 276 3.53 4.07 16.41
N ILE A 277 2.88 5.12 15.94
CA ILE A 277 1.93 5.06 14.81
C ILE A 277 2.70 5.14 13.49
N CYS A 278 3.63 6.09 13.39
CA CYS A 278 4.49 6.22 12.21
C CYS A 278 5.76 7.00 12.51
N TYR A 279 6.81 6.68 11.76
CA TYR A 279 7.99 7.52 11.63
C TYR A 279 7.82 8.48 10.45
N ILE A 280 8.19 9.73 10.69
CA ILE A 280 8.21 10.81 9.72
C ILE A 280 9.68 11.17 9.50
N SER A 281 10.11 11.16 8.25
CA SER A 281 11.44 11.60 7.88
C SER A 281 11.34 12.38 6.57
N ARG A 282 11.98 13.54 6.52
CA ARG A 282 11.96 14.43 5.35
C ARG A 282 13.27 15.16 5.21
N GLN A 283 13.81 15.23 4.00
CA GLN A 283 14.95 16.09 3.71
C GLN A 283 14.55 17.56 3.73
N LEU A 284 15.40 18.41 4.31
CA LEU A 284 15.23 19.84 4.26
C LEU A 284 15.37 20.35 2.83
N LYS A 285 14.49 21.26 2.44
CA LYS A 285 14.67 22.02 1.19
C LYS A 285 15.90 22.91 1.31
N ASN A 286 16.50 23.29 0.18
CA ASN A 286 17.63 24.22 0.13
C ASN A 286 17.36 25.56 0.84
N SER A 287 16.09 26.00 0.89
CA SER A 287 15.67 27.17 1.65
C SER A 287 15.57 26.91 3.16
N GLU A 288 15.14 25.71 3.54
CA GLU A 288 14.95 25.30 4.93
C GLU A 288 16.29 25.00 5.61
N ALA A 289 17.25 24.41 4.89
CA ALA A 289 18.60 24.11 5.38
C ALA A 289 19.42 25.35 5.81
N ARG A 290 18.93 26.56 5.52
CA ARG A 290 19.53 27.84 5.92
C ARG A 290 18.92 28.41 7.21
N TYR A 291 17.87 27.78 7.74
CA TYR A 291 17.24 28.21 8.98
C TYR A 291 18.00 27.67 10.20
N GLY A 292 18.00 28.44 11.28
CA GLY A 292 18.50 27.98 12.58
C GLY A 292 17.59 26.92 13.21
N PRO A 293 18.10 26.11 14.16
CA PRO A 293 17.36 24.99 14.76
C PRO A 293 15.94 25.34 15.27
N PRO A 294 15.71 26.47 15.96
CA PRO A 294 14.37 26.81 16.47
C PRO A 294 13.33 27.09 15.38
N LYS A 295 13.77 27.45 14.17
CA LYS A 295 12.85 27.65 13.03
C LYS A 295 12.57 26.35 12.29
N LEU A 296 13.48 25.37 12.37
CA LEU A 296 13.32 24.08 11.71
C LEU A 296 12.25 23.21 12.39
N SER A 297 12.12 23.30 13.71
CA SER A 297 11.08 22.58 14.49
C SER A 297 9.65 22.97 14.12
N VAL A 298 9.44 24.17 13.54
CA VAL A 298 8.13 24.65 13.07
C VAL A 298 7.70 24.02 11.74
N TYR A 299 8.63 23.41 10.99
CA TYR A 299 8.37 22.82 9.65
C TYR A 299 8.14 21.30 9.66
N VAL A 300 8.01 20.69 10.84
CA VAL A 300 7.67 19.27 11.05
C VAL A 300 6.16 19.11 11.09
#